data_AF-A0A8T8WN69-F1
#
_entry.id   AF-A0A8T8WN69-F1
#
_cell.length_a   1.000
_cell.length_b   1.000
_cell.length_c   1.000
_cell.angle_alpha   90.00
_cell.angle_beta   90.00
_cell.angle_gamma   90.00
#
_symmetry.space_group_name_H-M   'P 1'
#
loop_
_entity.id
_entity.type
_entity.pdbx_description
1 polymer ?
#
loop_
_entity_poly.entity_id
_entity_poly.type
_entity_poly.pdbx_seq_one_letter_code
_entity_poly.pdbx_strand_id
1 'polypeptide(L)'
;MYLDTPSQTPRKAKILMLHGTGQSAHTFQSKMRYLHEPIARALSAPSMQHENLYPGGVEFFYLDGPIPASSIDACDETYMKPNRLPDSWLWGYGDPETSELKGLEHTWKRLTNVLTEHGPFVGVIGFSAGAAWSVILTALLEQNKRYPQFQVNHPPMHFCIAFSAFMFEHRTYEWIYARRIQTPVLHFIAALDTWVTEQQSLKLVGRCANAQVEYFQGSHYIPRGPRIRELVTRFIRRTDGGVGVGVGEVDGNCIHV
;
A
#
# COMPACT_ATOMS: atom_id res chain seq x y z
N MET A 1 1.77 -44.76 -23.73
CA MET A 1 1.98 -44.05 -22.45
C MET A 1 1.88 -42.57 -22.75
N TYR A 2 0.73 -41.95 -22.43
CA TYR A 2 0.60 -40.50 -22.50
C TYR A 2 1.31 -39.93 -21.27
N LEU A 3 2.35 -39.12 -21.49
CA LEU A 3 2.99 -38.36 -20.44
C LEU A 3 2.03 -37.22 -20.09
N ASP A 4 1.34 -37.33 -18.96
CA ASP A 4 0.60 -36.23 -18.36
C ASP A 4 1.60 -35.08 -18.11
N THR A 5 1.50 -34.05 -18.93
CA THR A 5 2.24 -32.81 -18.72
C THR A 5 1.60 -32.15 -17.50
N PRO A 6 2.32 -31.88 -16.40
CA PRO A 6 1.72 -31.22 -15.25
C PRO A 6 1.15 -29.88 -15.72
N SER A 7 -0.17 -29.74 -15.60
CA SER A 7 -0.90 -28.49 -15.85
C SER A 7 -0.31 -27.41 -14.95
N GLN A 8 0.65 -26.64 -15.45
CA GLN A 8 1.17 -25.48 -14.74
C GLN A 8 0.03 -24.49 -14.55
N THR A 9 -0.32 -24.24 -13.29
CA THR A 9 -1.33 -23.23 -12.94
C THR A 9 -0.91 -21.88 -13.54
N PRO A 10 -1.78 -21.21 -14.32
CA PRO A 10 -1.44 -19.95 -14.96
C PRO A 10 -0.95 -18.92 -13.94
N ARG A 11 0.14 -18.21 -14.26
CA ARG A 11 0.73 -17.19 -13.38
C ARG A 11 -0.29 -16.07 -13.10
N LYS A 12 -0.47 -15.71 -11.83
CA LYS A 12 -1.36 -14.62 -11.38
C LYS A 12 -0.56 -13.40 -10.91
N ALA A 13 -1.12 -12.21 -11.08
CA ALA A 13 -0.63 -11.01 -10.42
C ALA A 13 -1.24 -10.95 -9.01
N LYS A 14 -0.42 -11.02 -7.97
CA LYS A 14 -0.90 -10.96 -6.57
C LYS A 14 -0.74 -9.55 -6.01
N ILE A 15 -1.81 -9.00 -5.42
CA ILE A 15 -1.80 -7.67 -4.80
C ILE A 15 -2.09 -7.82 -3.32
N LEU A 16 -1.20 -7.28 -2.48
CA LEU A 16 -1.40 -7.25 -1.04
C LEU A 16 -2.28 -6.05 -0.66
N MET A 17 -3.30 -6.29 0.17
CA MET A 17 -4.31 -5.29 0.54
C MET A 17 -4.31 -5.08 2.07
N LEU A 18 -3.95 -3.88 2.54
CA LEU A 18 -3.80 -3.55 3.96
C LEU A 18 -4.87 -2.54 4.42
N HIS A 19 -5.76 -2.97 5.32
CA HIS A 19 -6.87 -2.14 5.82
C HIS A 19 -6.39 -1.04 6.79
N GLY A 20 -7.25 -0.04 7.07
CA GLY A 20 -6.97 0.99 8.07
C GLY A 20 -7.21 0.54 9.52
N THR A 21 -6.72 1.32 10.48
CA THR A 21 -6.93 1.08 11.92
C THR A 21 -8.40 0.89 12.28
N GLY A 22 -8.72 -0.14 13.07
CA GLY A 22 -10.08 -0.42 13.53
C GLY A 22 -11.00 -0.95 12.41
N GLN A 23 -10.43 -1.63 11.42
CA GLN A 23 -11.16 -2.29 10.33
C GLN A 23 -10.70 -3.75 10.22
N SER A 24 -11.29 -4.48 9.27
CA SER A 24 -10.90 -5.84 8.91
C SER A 24 -10.64 -5.96 7.40
N ALA A 25 -9.96 -7.03 7.02
CA ALA A 25 -9.77 -7.49 5.65
C ALA A 25 -11.10 -7.56 4.90
N HIS A 26 -12.14 -8.11 5.53
CA HIS A 26 -13.49 -8.22 4.95
C HIS A 26 -14.13 -6.85 4.67
N THR A 27 -14.05 -5.92 5.64
CA THR A 27 -14.57 -4.56 5.46
C THR A 27 -13.79 -3.82 4.37
N PHE A 28 -12.47 -3.98 4.33
CA PHE A 28 -11.63 -3.34 3.32
C PHE A 28 -11.89 -3.91 1.92
N GLN A 29 -12.12 -5.22 1.81
CA GLN A 29 -12.53 -5.86 0.56
C GLN A 29 -13.82 -5.27 0.00
N SER A 30 -14.81 -5.06 0.86
CA SER A 30 -16.07 -4.41 0.47
C SER A 30 -15.85 -2.98 -0.01
N LYS A 31 -14.95 -2.22 0.61
CA LYS A 31 -14.60 -0.86 0.20
C LYS A 31 -13.89 -0.82 -1.16
N MET A 32 -12.99 -1.78 -1.42
CA MET A 32 -12.11 -1.84 -2.58
C MET A 32 -12.67 -2.58 -3.80
N ARG A 33 -13.79 -3.30 -3.65
CA ARG A 33 -14.41 -4.10 -4.73
C ARG A 33 -14.58 -3.36 -6.05
N TYR A 34 -14.90 -2.06 -6.01
CA TYR A 34 -15.10 -1.24 -7.22
C TYR A 34 -13.81 -0.97 -8.02
N LEU A 35 -12.63 -1.19 -7.43
CA LEU A 35 -11.32 -1.08 -8.10
C LEU A 35 -10.76 -2.42 -8.58
N HIS A 36 -11.36 -3.56 -8.20
CA HIS A 36 -10.87 -4.88 -8.61
C HIS A 36 -10.76 -5.03 -10.13
N GLU A 37 -11.84 -4.68 -10.84
CA GLU A 37 -11.91 -4.79 -12.29
C GLU A 37 -10.98 -3.79 -13.00
N PRO A 38 -10.94 -2.49 -12.62
CA PRO A 38 -9.96 -1.53 -13.15
C PRO A 38 -8.49 -1.94 -12.95
N ILE A 39 -8.15 -2.50 -11.79
CA ILE A 39 -6.80 -2.97 -11.48
C ILE A 39 -6.46 -4.22 -12.30
N ALA A 40 -7.38 -5.19 -12.37
CA ALA A 40 -7.18 -6.40 -13.17
C ALA A 40 -6.97 -6.06 -14.65
N ARG A 41 -7.77 -5.14 -15.19
CA ARG A 41 -7.62 -4.63 -16.56
C ARG A 41 -6.30 -3.88 -16.78
N ALA A 42 -5.75 -3.25 -15.75
CA ALA A 42 -4.47 -2.56 -15.85
C ALA A 42 -3.31 -3.56 -16.00
N LEU A 43 -3.33 -4.64 -15.23
CA LEU A 43 -2.28 -5.67 -15.17
C LEU A 43 -2.39 -6.74 -16.27
N SER A 44 -3.58 -6.97 -16.81
CA SER A 44 -3.80 -7.92 -17.92
C SER A 44 -3.72 -7.26 -19.30
N ALA A 45 -3.51 -5.95 -19.38
CA ALA A 45 -3.42 -5.26 -20.66
C ALA A 45 -2.12 -5.67 -21.38
N PRO A 46 -2.19 -6.10 -22.65
CA PRO A 46 -1.00 -6.37 -23.44
C PRO A 46 -0.15 -5.09 -23.50
N SER A 47 1.12 -5.17 -23.10
CA SER A 47 2.07 -4.13 -23.47
C SER A 47 2.52 -4.37 -24.91
N MET A 48 2.93 -3.32 -25.63
CA MET A 48 3.38 -3.42 -27.02
C MET A 48 4.60 -4.36 -27.20
N GLN A 49 5.18 -4.87 -26.12
CA GLN A 49 6.43 -5.62 -26.11
C GLN A 49 6.33 -7.03 -25.49
N HIS A 50 5.23 -7.40 -24.80
CA HIS A 50 5.13 -8.70 -24.13
C HIS A 50 3.73 -9.34 -24.18
N GLU A 51 3.70 -10.68 -24.28
CA GLU A 51 2.52 -11.51 -23.98
C GLU A 51 1.99 -11.20 -22.56
N ASN A 52 0.70 -11.45 -22.32
CA ASN A 52 0.07 -11.26 -21.01
C ASN A 52 0.91 -11.93 -19.90
N LEU A 53 1.60 -11.14 -19.07
CA LEU A 53 2.47 -11.63 -18.00
C LEU A 53 1.71 -12.45 -16.94
N TYR A 54 0.41 -12.22 -16.82
CA TYR A 54 -0.46 -12.79 -15.81
C TYR A 54 -1.70 -13.46 -16.43
N PRO A 55 -1.53 -14.56 -17.19
CA PRO A 55 -2.63 -15.27 -17.84
C PRO A 55 -3.64 -15.86 -16.85
N GLY A 56 -3.25 -16.04 -15.58
CA GLY A 56 -4.15 -16.45 -14.49
C GLY A 56 -4.97 -15.32 -13.86
N GLY A 57 -4.84 -14.10 -14.37
CA GLY A 57 -5.53 -12.92 -13.86
C GLY A 57 -4.90 -12.33 -12.59
N VAL A 58 -5.71 -11.61 -11.82
CA VAL A 58 -5.28 -10.88 -10.62
C VAL A 58 -5.92 -11.46 -9.37
N GLU A 59 -5.12 -11.63 -8.34
CA GLU A 59 -5.53 -12.13 -7.02
C GLU A 59 -5.27 -11.06 -5.96
N PHE A 60 -6.31 -10.75 -5.18
CA PHE A 60 -6.24 -9.74 -4.12
C PHE A 60 -6.17 -10.44 -2.76
N PHE A 61 -5.05 -10.27 -2.06
CA PHE A 61 -4.82 -10.81 -0.73
C PHE A 61 -5.14 -9.76 0.33
N TYR A 62 -6.32 -9.86 0.94
CA TYR A 62 -6.72 -9.02 2.07
C TYR A 62 -6.19 -9.59 3.36
N LEU A 63 -5.43 -8.76 4.09
CA LEU A 63 -4.74 -9.18 5.30
C LEU A 63 -5.28 -8.42 6.51
N ASP A 64 -5.74 -9.16 7.51
CA ASP A 64 -6.02 -8.60 8.83
C ASP A 64 -4.71 -8.25 9.56
N GLY A 65 -4.71 -7.08 10.18
CA GLY A 65 -3.70 -6.65 11.13
C GLY A 65 -3.59 -7.64 12.30
N PRO A 66 -2.43 -7.74 12.95
CA PRO A 66 -2.18 -8.81 13.92
C PRO A 66 -2.79 -8.57 15.31
N ILE A 67 -3.24 -7.34 15.61
CA ILE A 67 -3.68 -6.95 16.95
C ILE A 67 -5.20 -6.75 16.93
N PRO A 68 -5.99 -7.53 17.67
CA PRO A 68 -7.42 -7.28 17.85
C PRO A 68 -7.65 -5.91 18.50
N ALA A 69 -8.49 -5.06 17.94
CA ALA A 69 -8.81 -3.75 18.52
C ALA A 69 -9.46 -3.85 19.91
N SER A 70 -10.11 -4.99 20.19
CA SER A 70 -10.68 -5.31 21.50
C SER A 70 -9.63 -5.55 22.59
N SER A 71 -8.37 -5.85 22.24
CA SER A 71 -7.31 -6.11 23.21
C SER A 71 -6.63 -4.85 23.73
N ILE A 72 -7.03 -3.67 23.26
CA ILE A 72 -6.47 -2.38 23.69
C ILE A 72 -7.34 -1.79 24.80
N ASP A 73 -6.71 -1.52 25.95
CA ASP A 73 -7.41 -0.96 27.11
C ASP A 73 -8.11 0.38 26.79
N ALA A 74 -9.26 0.61 27.43
CA ALA A 74 -10.07 1.82 27.22
C ALA A 74 -9.43 3.11 27.76
N CYS A 75 -8.42 2.95 28.63
CA CYS A 75 -7.70 4.00 29.34
C CYS A 75 -6.34 4.37 28.69
N ASP A 76 -5.93 3.70 27.60
CA ASP A 76 -4.80 4.20 26.80
C ASP A 76 -5.31 5.38 25.94
N GLU A 77 -5.10 6.59 26.44
CA GLU A 77 -5.55 7.85 25.83
C GLU A 77 -4.75 8.25 24.58
N THR A 78 -3.71 7.48 24.24
CA THR A 78 -2.72 7.92 23.25
C THR A 78 -3.20 7.92 21.81
N TYR A 79 -4.38 7.39 21.48
CA TYR A 79 -4.93 7.42 20.11
C TYR A 79 -6.47 7.41 20.09
N MET A 80 -7.07 8.08 19.10
CA MET A 80 -8.52 8.05 18.88
C MET A 80 -9.04 6.61 18.93
N LYS A 81 -10.01 6.35 19.81
CA LYS A 81 -10.52 5.00 20.10
C LYS A 81 -10.99 4.36 18.78
N PRO A 82 -10.28 3.33 18.25
CA PRO A 82 -10.74 2.65 17.05
C PRO A 82 -12.12 2.05 17.31
N ASN A 83 -12.91 1.87 16.25
CA ASN A 83 -14.14 1.08 16.37
C ASN A 83 -13.79 -0.27 17.00
N ARG A 84 -14.30 -0.53 18.20
CA ARG A 84 -14.07 -1.76 18.96
C ARG A 84 -15.07 -2.84 18.56
N LEU A 85 -15.40 -2.90 17.28
CA LEU A 85 -16.22 -3.98 16.78
C LEU A 85 -15.43 -5.29 16.92
N PRO A 86 -16.09 -6.43 17.18
CA PRO A 86 -15.39 -7.71 17.34
C PRO A 86 -14.49 -8.09 16.15
N ASP A 87 -14.82 -7.60 14.94
CA ASP A 87 -14.04 -7.77 13.72
C ASP A 87 -13.26 -6.49 13.37
N SER A 88 -12.40 -6.04 14.27
CA SER A 88 -11.57 -4.84 14.06
C SER A 88 -10.15 -5.10 14.52
N TRP A 89 -9.19 -4.72 13.68
CA TRP A 89 -7.78 -5.06 13.82
C TRP A 89 -6.90 -3.82 13.68
N LEU A 90 -5.71 -3.90 14.24
CA LEU A 90 -4.69 -2.85 14.27
C LEU A 90 -3.37 -3.39 13.73
N TRP A 91 -2.60 -2.48 13.13
CA TRP A 91 -1.22 -2.72 12.70
C TRP A 91 -0.18 -2.23 13.71
N GLY A 92 -0.64 -1.83 14.89
CA GLY A 92 0.11 -1.14 15.92
C GLY A 92 -0.65 0.09 16.40
N TYR A 93 -0.23 0.66 17.53
CA TYR A 93 -0.90 1.80 18.16
C TYR A 93 0.10 2.70 18.89
N GLY A 94 -0.25 3.98 19.01
CA GLY A 94 0.60 5.05 19.53
C GLY A 94 0.62 6.25 18.58
N ASP A 95 1.08 7.39 19.08
CA ASP A 95 1.23 8.61 18.29
C ASP A 95 2.25 8.41 17.14
N PRO A 96 1.87 8.56 15.86
CA PRO A 96 2.76 8.30 14.75
C PRO A 96 3.85 9.35 14.62
N GLU A 97 3.66 10.56 15.15
CA GLU A 97 4.64 11.64 15.11
C GLU A 97 5.64 11.51 16.25
N THR A 98 5.18 11.13 17.44
CA THR A 98 5.98 11.25 18.67
C THR A 98 6.31 9.95 19.37
N SER A 99 5.56 8.87 19.15
CA SER A 99 5.68 7.64 19.94
C SER A 99 6.31 6.49 19.15
N GLU A 100 6.97 5.59 19.88
CA GLU A 100 7.22 4.25 19.37
C GLU A 100 5.89 3.51 19.22
N LEU A 101 5.71 2.88 18.07
CA LEU A 101 4.53 2.09 17.78
C LEU A 101 4.54 0.81 18.61
N LYS A 102 3.53 0.66 19.47
CA LYS A 102 3.33 -0.56 20.25
C LYS A 102 2.82 -1.67 19.35
N GLY A 103 3.36 -2.87 19.51
CA GLY A 103 2.98 -4.06 18.74
C GLY A 103 3.61 -4.16 17.35
N LEU A 104 4.68 -3.39 17.12
CA LEU A 104 5.45 -3.35 15.87
C LEU A 104 5.93 -4.75 15.46
N GLU A 105 6.53 -5.49 16.39
CA GLU A 105 7.00 -6.86 16.27
C GLU A 105 5.92 -7.83 15.76
N HIS A 106 4.67 -7.68 16.19
CA HIS A 106 3.56 -8.49 15.68
C HIS A 106 3.27 -8.16 14.21
N THR A 107 3.31 -6.88 13.85
CA THR A 107 3.14 -6.43 12.46
C THR A 107 4.28 -6.90 11.57
N TRP A 108 5.53 -6.84 12.04
CA TRP A 108 6.68 -7.36 11.29
C TRP A 108 6.51 -8.83 11.00
N LYS A 109 6.20 -9.63 12.04
CA LYS A 109 5.99 -11.07 11.88
C LYS A 109 4.86 -11.36 10.90
N ARG A 110 3.74 -10.64 11.00
CA ARG A 110 2.58 -10.81 10.11
C ARG A 110 2.92 -10.52 8.65
N LEU A 111 3.63 -9.42 8.39
CA LEU A 111 4.04 -9.02 7.04
C LEU A 111 5.13 -9.94 6.46
N THR A 112 6.12 -10.32 7.26
CA THR A 112 7.16 -11.29 6.86
C THR A 112 6.56 -12.64 6.47
N ASN A 113 5.61 -13.15 7.26
CA ASN A 113 4.96 -14.42 6.98
C ASN A 113 4.17 -14.37 5.67
N VAL A 114 3.31 -13.36 5.46
CA VAL A 114 2.50 -13.29 4.23
C VAL A 114 3.38 -13.14 2.99
N LEU A 115 4.49 -12.38 3.06
CA LEU A 115 5.42 -12.22 1.95
C LEU A 115 6.15 -13.51 1.62
N THR A 116 6.50 -14.29 2.64
CA THR A 116 7.22 -15.56 2.49
C THR A 116 6.31 -16.68 1.99
N GLU A 117 5.09 -16.78 2.53
CA GLU A 117 4.14 -17.86 2.24
C GLU A 117 3.36 -17.64 0.95
N HIS A 118 3.00 -16.38 0.65
CA HIS A 118 2.07 -16.06 -0.44
C HIS A 118 2.67 -15.18 -1.53
N GLY A 119 3.89 -14.68 -1.36
CA GLY A 119 4.59 -13.90 -2.38
C GLY A 119 4.91 -14.69 -3.67
N PRO A 120 5.51 -14.04 -4.67
CA PRO A 120 5.72 -12.60 -4.75
C PRO A 120 4.43 -11.84 -5.10
N PHE A 121 4.27 -10.67 -4.50
CA PHE A 121 3.24 -9.66 -4.78
C PHE A 121 3.80 -8.63 -5.76
N VAL A 122 2.99 -8.27 -6.75
CA VAL A 122 3.34 -7.26 -7.76
C VAL A 122 3.18 -5.85 -7.23
N GLY A 123 2.28 -5.66 -6.26
CA GLY A 123 1.97 -4.35 -5.69
C GLY A 123 1.24 -4.48 -4.37
N VAL A 124 1.17 -3.36 -3.65
CA VAL A 124 0.46 -3.23 -2.37
C VAL A 124 -0.49 -2.04 -2.42
N ILE A 125 -1.66 -2.20 -1.81
CA ILE A 125 -2.66 -1.14 -1.70
C ILE A 125 -3.12 -1.05 -0.25
N GLY A 126 -3.11 0.15 0.31
CA GLY A 126 -3.50 0.35 1.69
C GLY A 126 -4.37 1.58 1.92
N PHE A 127 -5.08 1.56 3.05
CA PHE A 127 -5.85 2.71 3.56
C PHE A 127 -5.39 3.10 4.96
N SER A 128 -5.25 4.40 5.23
CA SER A 128 -4.87 4.95 6.55
C SER A 128 -3.58 4.31 7.08
N ALA A 129 -3.59 3.74 8.30
CA ALA A 129 -2.46 2.99 8.83
C ALA A 129 -1.98 1.85 7.90
N GLY A 130 -2.89 1.14 7.23
CA GLY A 130 -2.52 0.14 6.22
C GLY A 130 -1.80 0.76 5.02
N ALA A 131 -2.10 2.01 4.66
CA ALA A 131 -1.40 2.74 3.61
C ALA A 131 0.01 3.16 4.05
N ALA A 132 0.17 3.61 5.31
CA ALA A 132 1.49 3.86 5.90
C ALA A 132 2.35 2.57 5.87
N TRP A 133 1.78 1.45 6.30
CA TRP A 133 2.42 0.14 6.24
C TRP A 133 2.76 -0.31 4.82
N SER A 134 1.90 0.00 3.84
CA SER A 134 2.14 -0.32 2.43
C SER A 134 3.40 0.37 1.91
N VAL A 135 3.56 1.67 2.21
CA VAL A 135 4.74 2.44 1.79
C VAL A 135 5.99 1.96 2.52
N ILE A 136 5.91 1.71 3.84
CA ILE A 136 7.02 1.14 4.62
C ILE A 136 7.44 -0.21 4.04
N LEU A 137 6.49 -1.06 3.68
CA LEU A 137 6.78 -2.37 3.11
C LEU A 137 7.57 -2.27 1.81
N THR A 138 7.24 -1.30 0.94
CA THR A 138 8.03 -1.05 -0.27
C THR A 138 9.46 -0.62 0.04
N ALA A 139 9.66 0.28 1.01
CA ALA A 139 10.98 0.71 1.47
C ALA A 139 11.81 -0.46 2.02
N LEU A 140 11.18 -1.35 2.79
CA LEU A 140 11.84 -2.52 3.36
C LEU A 140 12.24 -3.53 2.28
N LEU A 141 11.40 -3.78 1.28
CA LEU A 141 11.71 -4.69 0.19
C LEU A 141 12.87 -4.21 -0.70
N GLU A 142 12.99 -2.89 -0.92
CA GLU A 142 14.15 -2.29 -1.59
C GLU A 142 15.45 -2.48 -0.78
N GLN A 143 15.34 -2.56 0.54
CA GLN A 143 16.47 -2.61 1.47
C GLN A 143 16.71 -4.00 2.07
N ASN A 144 15.98 -5.03 1.64
CA ASN A 144 15.87 -6.36 2.25
C ASN A 144 17.22 -7.05 2.57
N LYS A 145 18.30 -6.72 1.86
CA LYS A 145 19.65 -7.24 2.16
C LYS A 145 20.36 -6.57 3.35
N ARG A 146 19.83 -5.47 3.88
CA ARG A 146 20.49 -4.61 4.88
C ARG A 146 19.87 -4.70 6.27
N TYR A 147 18.69 -5.30 6.42
CA TYR A 147 17.97 -5.31 7.69
C TYR A 147 17.73 -6.75 8.18
N PRO A 148 18.50 -7.24 9.17
CA PRO A 148 18.40 -8.62 9.64
C PRO A 148 17.02 -9.04 10.17
N GLN A 149 16.22 -8.11 10.69
CA GLN A 149 14.90 -8.42 11.26
C GLN A 149 13.79 -8.47 10.20
N PHE A 150 14.08 -8.14 8.94
CA PHE A 150 13.16 -8.26 7.81
C PHE A 150 13.91 -8.84 6.61
N GLN A 151 13.99 -10.17 6.57
CA GLN A 151 14.62 -10.93 5.49
C GLN A 151 13.57 -11.84 4.84
N VAL A 152 13.11 -11.46 3.66
CA VAL A 152 12.11 -12.20 2.88
C VAL A 152 12.62 -12.46 1.46
N ASN A 153 12.36 -13.60 0.85
CA ASN A 153 12.71 -13.80 -0.56
C ASN A 153 11.62 -13.19 -1.46
N HIS A 154 11.57 -11.87 -1.51
CA HIS A 154 10.56 -11.11 -2.24
C HIS A 154 11.23 -9.92 -2.97
N PRO A 155 11.03 -9.76 -4.30
CA PRO A 155 11.58 -8.62 -5.03
C PRO A 155 10.89 -7.30 -4.62
N PRO A 156 11.46 -6.12 -4.93
CA PRO A 156 10.73 -4.88 -4.81
C PRO A 156 9.40 -4.93 -5.57
N MET A 157 8.35 -4.36 -4.99
CA MET A 157 7.05 -4.27 -5.65
C MET A 157 7.09 -3.26 -6.80
N HIS A 158 6.27 -3.49 -7.83
CA HIS A 158 6.20 -2.60 -8.99
C HIS A 158 5.49 -1.28 -8.65
N PHE A 159 4.56 -1.29 -7.69
CA PHE A 159 3.83 -0.09 -7.28
C PHE A 159 3.22 -0.19 -5.88
N CYS A 160 2.90 0.97 -5.30
CA CYS A 160 2.05 1.12 -4.13
C CYS A 160 0.92 2.13 -4.40
N ILE A 161 -0.30 1.84 -3.92
CA ILE A 161 -1.41 2.81 -3.91
C ILE A 161 -1.82 3.06 -2.45
N ALA A 162 -1.75 4.31 -2.03
CA ALA A 162 -1.82 4.71 -0.63
C ALA A 162 -2.96 5.72 -0.45
N PHE A 163 -4.05 5.32 0.21
CA PHE A 163 -5.17 6.20 0.55
C PHE A 163 -5.03 6.73 1.97
N SER A 164 -4.95 8.06 2.16
CA SER A 164 -4.77 8.72 3.47
C SER A 164 -3.58 8.18 4.27
N ALA A 165 -2.42 7.99 3.64
CA ALA A 165 -1.20 7.53 4.31
C ALA A 165 -0.52 8.65 5.10
N PHE A 166 0.25 8.27 6.12
CA PHE A 166 1.07 9.17 6.94
C PHE A 166 2.41 8.52 7.28
N MET A 167 3.38 9.32 7.70
CA MET A 167 4.71 8.86 8.11
C MET A 167 4.70 8.51 9.61
N PHE A 168 5.36 7.42 10.00
CA PHE A 168 5.80 7.25 11.39
C PHE A 168 7.12 8.01 11.57
N GLU A 169 7.14 9.02 12.42
CA GLU A 169 8.24 10.00 12.52
C GLU A 169 9.16 9.80 13.72
N HIS A 170 8.79 8.92 14.66
CA HIS A 170 9.67 8.62 15.78
C HIS A 170 11.05 8.15 15.28
N ARG A 171 12.13 8.65 15.90
CA ARG A 171 13.53 8.44 15.49
C ARG A 171 13.91 6.98 15.24
N THR A 172 13.26 6.04 15.94
CA THR A 172 13.44 4.59 15.78
C THR A 172 13.12 4.09 14.37
N TYR A 173 12.34 4.85 13.58
CA TYR A 173 11.95 4.53 12.21
C TYR A 173 12.66 5.35 11.14
N GLU A 174 13.49 6.34 11.49
CA GLU A 174 14.16 7.22 10.52
C GLU A 174 14.94 6.44 9.47
N TRP A 175 15.56 5.33 9.86
CA TRP A 175 16.36 4.49 8.97
C TRP A 175 15.54 3.92 7.79
N ILE A 176 14.22 3.70 7.96
CA ILE A 176 13.32 3.24 6.89
C ILE A 176 13.29 4.27 5.76
N TYR A 177 13.31 5.55 6.12
CA TYR A 177 13.15 6.69 5.22
C TYR A 177 14.47 7.41 4.90
N ALA A 178 15.61 6.89 5.38
CA ALA A 178 16.93 7.49 5.17
C ALA A 178 17.30 7.58 3.67
N ARG A 179 16.79 6.64 2.87
CA ARG A 179 16.84 6.70 1.41
C ARG A 179 15.44 6.97 0.87
N ARG A 180 15.36 7.70 -0.25
CA ARG A 180 14.09 7.87 -0.94
C ARG A 180 13.58 6.53 -1.46
N ILE A 181 12.31 6.25 -1.22
CA ILE A 181 11.61 5.04 -1.65
C ILE A 181 11.47 5.09 -3.18
N GLN A 182 12.00 4.08 -3.86
CA GLN A 182 12.06 4.03 -5.33
C GLN A 182 10.80 3.46 -5.97
N THR A 183 10.11 2.53 -5.31
CA THR A 183 8.83 1.98 -5.77
C THR A 183 7.86 3.15 -6.02
N PRO A 184 7.26 3.25 -7.21
CA PRO A 184 6.24 4.26 -7.50
C PRO A 184 5.08 4.20 -6.51
N VAL A 185 4.67 5.36 -5.99
CA VAL A 185 3.56 5.46 -5.02
C VAL A 185 2.52 6.46 -5.50
N LEU A 186 1.27 6.01 -5.64
CA LEU A 186 0.11 6.86 -5.86
C LEU A 186 -0.54 7.18 -4.52
N HIS A 187 -0.43 8.43 -4.09
CA HIS A 187 -1.00 8.94 -2.85
C HIS A 187 -2.35 9.62 -3.12
N PHE A 188 -3.41 9.15 -2.47
CA PHE A 188 -4.67 9.88 -2.41
C PHE A 188 -4.77 10.63 -1.09
N ILE A 189 -4.94 11.95 -1.16
CA ILE A 189 -5.08 12.84 -0.01
C ILE A 189 -6.49 13.43 0.00
N ALA A 190 -7.21 13.27 1.10
CA ALA A 190 -8.54 13.85 1.27
C ALA A 190 -8.42 15.28 1.79
N ALA A 191 -9.06 16.24 1.11
CA ALA A 191 -8.95 17.66 1.46
C ALA A 191 -9.56 18.03 2.83
N LEU A 192 -10.47 17.21 3.36
CA LEU A 192 -11.18 17.44 4.62
C LEU A 192 -10.88 16.33 5.65
N ASP A 193 -9.71 15.69 5.54
CA ASP A 193 -9.29 14.62 6.44
C ASP A 193 -8.88 15.18 7.81
N THR A 194 -9.68 14.90 8.84
CA THR A 194 -9.41 15.31 10.23
C THR A 194 -8.65 14.24 11.02
N TRP A 195 -8.41 13.06 10.44
CA TRP A 195 -7.70 11.96 11.08
C TRP A 195 -6.23 11.94 10.67
N VAL A 196 -5.99 12.15 9.38
CA VAL A 196 -4.66 12.26 8.79
C VAL A 196 -4.61 13.57 8.04
N THR A 197 -3.94 14.55 8.61
CA THR A 197 -3.82 15.88 7.99
C THR A 197 -3.02 15.80 6.69
N GLU A 198 -3.27 16.74 5.78
CA GLU A 198 -2.48 16.89 4.57
C GLU A 198 -0.97 16.99 4.88
N GLN A 199 -0.60 17.75 5.91
CA GLN A 199 0.79 17.88 6.34
C GLN A 199 1.43 16.53 6.68
N GLN A 200 0.73 15.68 7.44
CA GLN A 200 1.22 14.34 7.78
C GLN A 200 1.38 13.45 6.54
N SER A 201 0.45 13.52 5.59
CA SER A 201 0.58 12.80 4.31
C SER A 201 1.77 13.31 3.48
N LEU A 202 1.94 14.63 3.38
CA LEU A 202 3.01 15.24 2.58
C LEU A 202 4.41 14.94 3.11
N LYS A 203 4.58 14.78 4.44
CA LYS A 203 5.84 14.30 5.02
C LYS A 203 6.24 12.93 4.45
N LEU A 204 5.30 12.00 4.33
CA LEU A 204 5.56 10.68 3.72
C LEU A 204 5.80 10.80 2.22
N VAL A 205 5.00 11.58 1.50
CA VAL A 205 5.18 11.85 0.06
C VAL A 205 6.61 12.35 -0.23
N GLY A 206 7.14 13.25 0.60
CA GLY A 206 8.49 13.78 0.47
C GLY A 206 9.62 12.73 0.60
N ARG A 207 9.30 11.52 1.10
CA ARG A 207 10.23 10.39 1.18
C ARG A 207 10.16 9.45 -0.04
N CYS A 208 9.20 9.65 -0.94
CA CYS A 208 9.03 8.85 -2.15
C CYS A 208 9.71 9.54 -3.35
N ALA A 209 10.61 8.85 -4.06
CA ALA A 209 11.26 9.40 -5.25
C ALA A 209 10.29 9.52 -6.44
N ASN A 210 9.35 8.58 -6.55
CA ASN A 210 8.40 8.45 -7.65
C ASN A 210 6.96 8.58 -7.13
N ALA A 211 6.65 9.71 -6.50
CA ALA A 211 5.33 9.99 -5.94
C ALA A 211 4.39 10.64 -6.96
N GLN A 212 3.16 10.13 -7.07
CA GLN A 212 2.04 10.84 -7.68
C GLN A 212 1.02 11.17 -6.60
N VAL A 213 0.60 12.44 -6.49
CA VAL A 213 -0.38 12.90 -5.49
C VAL A 213 -1.69 13.24 -6.18
N GLU A 214 -2.79 12.70 -5.68
CA GLU A 214 -4.15 12.98 -6.13
C GLU A 214 -5.01 13.44 -4.96
N TYR A 215 -5.45 14.69 -5.04
CA TYR A 215 -6.40 15.24 -4.08
C TYR A 215 -7.84 14.89 -4.46
N PHE A 216 -8.67 14.63 -3.45
CA PHE A 216 -10.10 14.54 -3.63
C PHE A 216 -10.87 15.32 -2.55
N GLN A 217 -12.03 15.84 -2.95
CA GLN A 217 -12.95 16.53 -2.06
C GLN A 217 -13.68 15.48 -1.22
N GLY A 218 -13.26 15.33 0.03
CA GLY A 218 -13.79 14.34 0.95
C GLY A 218 -12.99 14.29 2.26
N SER A 219 -13.50 13.54 3.22
CA SER A 219 -12.85 13.23 4.49
C SER A 219 -12.12 11.88 4.43
N HIS A 220 -11.86 11.25 5.58
CA HIS A 220 -11.08 10.02 5.74
C HIS A 220 -11.77 8.75 5.17
N TYR A 221 -11.85 8.63 3.85
CA TYR A 221 -12.41 7.46 3.16
C TYR A 221 -11.75 7.21 1.79
N ILE A 222 -12.10 6.09 1.15
CA ILE A 222 -11.59 5.74 -0.18
C ILE A 222 -12.49 6.38 -1.24
N PRO A 223 -11.99 7.36 -2.03
CA PRO A 223 -12.81 8.07 -3.01
C PRO A 223 -13.34 7.12 -4.08
N ARG A 224 -14.56 7.33 -4.58
CA ARG A 224 -15.16 6.49 -5.63
C ARG A 224 -15.52 7.36 -6.83
N GLY A 225 -15.41 6.78 -8.03
CA GLY A 225 -15.88 7.41 -9.25
C GLY A 225 -15.08 6.97 -10.48
N PRO A 226 -15.57 7.28 -11.70
CA PRO A 226 -14.88 6.94 -12.94
C PRO A 226 -13.45 7.50 -13.01
N ARG A 227 -13.24 8.75 -12.56
CA ARG A 227 -11.92 9.40 -12.49
C ARG A 227 -10.92 8.58 -11.66
N ILE A 228 -11.34 8.08 -10.51
CA ILE A 228 -10.47 7.27 -9.62
C ILE A 228 -10.07 5.96 -10.30
N ARG A 229 -11.02 5.30 -10.98
CA ARG A 229 -10.73 4.06 -11.73
C ARG A 229 -9.69 4.32 -12.82
N GLU A 230 -9.87 5.39 -13.59
CA GLU A 230 -8.94 5.76 -14.67
C GLU A 230 -7.55 6.09 -14.15
N LEU A 231 -7.46 6.89 -13.08
CA LEU A 231 -6.17 7.25 -12.44
C LEU A 231 -5.42 6.00 -11.99
N VAL A 232 -6.10 5.09 -11.28
CA VAL A 232 -5.51 3.82 -10.82
C VAL A 232 -5.04 2.97 -12.00
N THR A 233 -5.88 2.78 -13.03
CA THR A 233 -5.51 1.99 -14.21
C THR A 233 -4.31 2.60 -14.95
N ARG A 234 -4.29 3.93 -15.12
CA ARG A 234 -3.20 4.64 -15.80
C ARG A 234 -1.89 4.55 -15.01
N PHE A 235 -1.96 4.72 -13.70
CA PHE A 235 -0.80 4.61 -12.82
C PHE A 235 -0.16 3.22 -12.91
N ILE A 236 -0.95 2.15 -12.73
CA ILE A 236 -0.42 0.78 -12.79
C ILE A 236 0.19 0.45 -14.15
N ARG A 237 -0.45 0.88 -15.26
CA ARG A 237 0.10 0.65 -16.61
C ARG A 237 1.45 1.33 -16.85
N ARG A 238 1.70 2.49 -16.23
CA ARG A 238 3.00 3.18 -16.31
C ARG A 238 4.09 2.44 -15.54
N THR A 239 3.72 1.73 -14.47
CA THR A 239 4.69 1.01 -13.61
C THR A 239 5.01 -0.40 -14.11
N ASP A 240 4.07 -1.06 -14.79
CA ASP A 240 4.22 -2.46 -15.25
C ASP A 240 5.04 -2.59 -16.55
N GLY A 241 5.30 -1.47 -17.24
CA GLY A 241 6.01 -1.43 -18.53
C GLY A 241 7.52 -1.66 -18.50
N GLY A 242 8.15 -1.78 -17.33
CA GLY A 242 9.59 -2.07 -17.20
C GLY A 242 10.53 -0.95 -17.67
N VAL A 243 11.45 -0.56 -16.78
CA VAL A 243 12.67 0.24 -17.07
C VAL A 243 12.44 1.69 -17.50
N GLY A 244 12.58 2.60 -16.51
CA GLY A 244 13.07 3.97 -16.67
C GLY A 244 12.65 4.74 -17.92
N VAL A 245 11.48 5.38 -17.88
CA VAL A 245 11.23 6.55 -18.73
C VAL A 245 11.40 7.77 -17.86
N GLY A 246 12.45 8.54 -18.15
CA GLY A 246 12.78 9.78 -17.48
C GLY A 246 11.55 10.69 -17.38
N VAL A 247 11.42 11.31 -16.22
CA VAL A 247 10.46 12.38 -15.98
C VAL A 247 10.69 13.46 -17.03
N GLY A 248 9.79 13.53 -18.01
CA GLY A 248 9.68 14.68 -18.91
C GLY A 248 9.38 15.91 -18.07
N GLU A 249 10.05 17.00 -18.41
CA GLU A 249 9.94 18.32 -17.81
C GLU A 249 8.50 18.67 -17.46
N VAL A 250 8.32 19.13 -16.23
CA VAL A 250 7.11 19.80 -15.81
C VAL A 250 7.08 21.12 -16.58
N ASP A 251 6.23 21.21 -17.60
CA ASP A 251 5.89 22.46 -18.25
C ASP A 251 5.37 23.43 -17.17
N GLY A 252 6.23 24.39 -16.83
CA GLY A 252 5.87 25.53 -16.02
C GLY A 252 4.89 26.39 -16.80
N ASN A 253 3.61 26.28 -16.47
CA ASN A 253 2.65 27.33 -16.81
C ASN A 253 1.49 27.38 -15.81
N CYS A 254 1.78 27.85 -14.59
CA CYS A 254 0.77 28.50 -13.77
C CYS A 254 0.99 30.02 -13.86
N ILE A 255 0.41 30.57 -14.93
CA ILE A 255 -0.24 31.87 -15.02
C ILE A 255 -0.27 32.70 -13.72
N HIS A 256 0.45 33.82 -13.78
CA HIS A 256 0.17 35.03 -13.00
C HIS A 256 -1.29 35.47 -13.21
N VAL A 257 -2.05 35.62 -12.13
CA VAL A 257 -2.81 36.83 -11.74
C VAL A 257 -2.89 36.86 -10.22
#